data_AF-A0A0G1MRT4-F1
#
_entry.id   AF-A0A0G1MRT4-F1
#
_cell.length_a   1.000
_cell.length_b   1.000
_cell.length_c   1.000
_cell.angle_alpha   90.00
_cell.angle_beta   90.00
_cell.angle_gamma   90.00
#
_symmetry.space_group_name_H-M   'P 1'
#
loop_
_entity.id
_entity.type
_entity.pdbx_description
1 polymer ?
#
loop_
_entity_poly.entity_id
_entity_poly.type
_entity_poly.pdbx_seq_one_letter_code
_entity_poly.pdbx_strand_id
1 'polypeptide(L)'
;QNSNLIKGDVISAGPTGLIDGVQATSSAYAHTIRDSQIDKDAHYQIISSTTVGGVLYPNSPDQAVSPLPISDALIADWETAAAAGGTVTCSGGNYNISGSVTLGPKKIPCNLSIDGSDRLYLTGPLWVTGNIQFSNTSKVAVDESLSGRTVAIIADNPSNQTSSSKISASNSAEFQGAGANSYILLISQNKSAEQGGGTSAIDVSNSVFGKVLVYAGHGKIAISNTVNLKEVTAYRIEINNSAKVIYETGLANLLFTTGPSGGYTIDEWRETQ
;
A
#
# COMPACT_ATOMS: atom_id res chain seq x y z
N GLN A 1 -13.32 11.53 20.89
CA GLN A 1 -13.68 10.18 20.39
C GLN A 1 -12.76 9.90 19.21
N ASN A 2 -12.09 8.76 19.21
CA ASN A 2 -11.13 8.38 18.18
C ASN A 2 -11.89 8.13 16.87
N SER A 3 -12.03 9.12 16.00
CA SER A 3 -12.71 8.93 14.72
C SER A 3 -11.74 8.38 13.68
N ASN A 4 -12.00 7.16 13.22
CA ASN A 4 -11.44 6.64 11.97
C ASN A 4 -12.10 7.39 10.80
N LEU A 5 -11.73 8.66 10.63
CA LEU A 5 -12.36 9.58 9.68
C LEU A 5 -11.84 9.37 8.26
N ILE A 6 -12.72 8.97 7.36
CA ILE A 6 -12.50 8.92 5.91
C ILE A 6 -13.22 10.11 5.28
N LYS A 7 -12.46 10.96 4.58
CA LYS A 7 -13.01 12.07 3.81
C LYS A 7 -13.43 11.58 2.44
N GLY A 8 -14.74 11.48 2.21
CA GLY A 8 -15.30 10.98 0.95
C GLY A 8 -16.15 9.74 1.14
N ASP A 9 -16.42 9.06 0.03
CA ASP A 9 -17.22 7.84 0.01
C ASP A 9 -16.39 6.64 0.50
N VAL A 10 -17.05 5.67 1.12
CA VAL A 10 -16.44 4.40 1.52
C VAL A 10 -17.15 3.26 0.81
N ILE A 11 -16.40 2.46 0.06
CA ILE A 11 -16.96 1.38 -0.75
C ILE A 11 -16.27 0.06 -0.36
N SER A 12 -17.05 -0.94 0.01
CA SER A 12 -16.62 -2.32 0.20
C SER A 12 -17.46 -3.23 -0.70
N ALA A 13 -16.84 -3.77 -1.76
CA ALA A 13 -17.53 -4.50 -2.81
C ALA A 13 -17.76 -5.99 -2.49
N GLY A 14 -18.71 -6.59 -3.20
CA GLY A 14 -19.02 -8.03 -3.14
C GLY A 14 -19.92 -8.45 -1.96
N PRO A 15 -20.38 -9.72 -1.97
CA PRO A 15 -21.36 -10.24 -1.01
C PRO A 15 -20.82 -10.42 0.41
N THR A 16 -19.51 -10.25 0.60
CA THR A 16 -18.85 -10.26 1.91
C THR A 16 -18.29 -8.88 2.27
N GLY A 17 -18.65 -7.83 1.52
CA GLY A 17 -18.19 -6.46 1.77
C GLY A 17 -18.60 -5.97 3.15
N LEU A 18 -17.64 -5.44 3.91
CA LEU A 18 -17.82 -5.00 5.29
C LEU A 18 -17.23 -3.61 5.49
N ILE A 19 -18.04 -2.72 6.07
CA ILE A 19 -17.61 -1.45 6.67
C ILE A 19 -17.89 -1.56 8.18
N ASP A 20 -16.86 -1.37 9.00
CA ASP A 20 -16.92 -1.59 10.46
C ASP A 20 -16.09 -0.53 11.19
N GLY A 21 -16.69 0.21 12.12
CA GLY A 21 -15.95 1.15 12.97
C GLY A 21 -15.41 2.40 12.26
N VAL A 22 -16.08 2.90 11.21
CA VAL A 22 -15.60 4.00 10.35
C VAL A 22 -16.50 5.23 10.45
N GLN A 23 -15.90 6.43 10.39
CA GLN A 23 -16.65 7.67 10.11
C GLN A 23 -16.38 8.12 8.66
N ALA A 24 -17.40 8.14 7.79
CA ALA A 24 -17.32 8.61 6.42
C ALA A 24 -17.98 9.98 6.27
N THR A 25 -17.28 10.98 5.69
CA THR A 25 -17.87 12.32 5.47
C THR A 25 -18.81 12.38 4.25
N SER A 26 -18.96 11.28 3.53
CA SER A 26 -19.85 11.16 2.38
C SER A 26 -20.64 9.84 2.49
N SER A 27 -20.94 9.16 1.37
CA SER A 27 -21.81 7.99 1.36
C SER A 27 -21.03 6.68 1.56
N ALA A 28 -21.70 5.64 2.02
CA ALA A 28 -21.13 4.30 2.20
C ALA A 28 -21.86 3.24 1.37
N TYR A 29 -21.11 2.29 0.81
CA TYR A 29 -21.61 1.21 -0.02
C TYR A 29 -20.97 -0.11 0.42
N ALA A 30 -21.72 -1.03 1.02
CA ALA A 30 -21.22 -2.35 1.41
C ALA A 30 -22.35 -3.37 1.62
N HIS A 31 -22.04 -4.67 1.55
CA HIS A 31 -23.01 -5.69 1.93
C HIS A 31 -23.44 -5.51 3.40
N THR A 32 -22.46 -5.37 4.31
CA THR A 32 -22.66 -5.12 5.74
C THR A 32 -22.02 -3.81 6.17
N ILE A 33 -22.77 -2.95 6.88
CA ILE A 33 -22.26 -1.75 7.54
C ILE A 33 -22.54 -1.86 9.04
N ARG A 34 -21.54 -1.73 9.90
CA ARG A 34 -21.74 -1.72 11.34
C ARG A 34 -20.86 -0.74 12.10
N ASP A 35 -21.30 -0.37 13.30
CA ASP A 35 -20.55 0.42 14.27
C ASP A 35 -19.93 1.69 13.67
N SER A 36 -20.62 2.30 12.70
CA SER A 36 -20.09 3.37 11.84
C SER A 36 -20.88 4.67 11.93
N GLN A 37 -20.32 5.76 11.42
CA GLN A 37 -21.00 7.04 11.21
C GLN A 37 -20.86 7.46 9.74
N ILE A 38 -21.98 7.59 9.03
CA ILE A 38 -22.01 7.96 7.61
C ILE A 38 -22.70 9.32 7.49
N ASP A 39 -21.98 10.36 7.08
CA ASP A 39 -22.52 11.73 7.08
C ASP A 39 -23.53 11.97 5.94
N LYS A 40 -23.51 11.15 4.87
CA LYS A 40 -24.51 11.17 3.78
C LYS A 40 -25.29 9.84 3.72
N ASP A 41 -25.34 9.21 2.55
CA ASP A 41 -26.24 8.09 2.27
C ASP A 41 -25.58 6.73 2.55
N ALA A 42 -26.38 5.73 2.89
CA ALA A 42 -25.88 4.36 3.12
C ALA A 42 -26.63 3.35 2.24
N HIS A 43 -25.87 2.61 1.42
CA HIS A 43 -26.35 1.53 0.55
C HIS A 43 -25.89 0.18 1.09
N TYR A 44 -26.83 -0.68 1.48
CA TYR A 44 -26.50 -1.91 2.21
C TYR A 44 -27.53 -3.04 2.07
N GLN A 45 -27.09 -4.25 2.42
CA GLN A 45 -27.95 -5.41 2.70
C GLN A 45 -28.22 -5.53 4.21
N ILE A 46 -27.18 -5.38 5.04
CA ILE A 46 -27.25 -5.47 6.51
C ILE A 46 -26.66 -4.21 7.14
N ILE A 47 -27.37 -3.61 8.09
CA ILE A 47 -26.87 -2.47 8.88
C ILE A 47 -27.13 -2.66 10.38
N SER A 48 -26.17 -2.30 11.23
CA SER A 48 -26.32 -2.34 12.69
C SER A 48 -25.49 -1.27 13.38
N SER A 49 -25.96 -0.73 14.52
CA SER A 49 -25.18 0.23 15.34
C SER A 49 -24.55 1.39 14.57
N THR A 50 -25.19 1.84 13.48
CA THR A 50 -24.62 2.84 12.56
C THR A 50 -25.50 4.08 12.53
N THR A 51 -24.88 5.26 12.62
CA THR A 51 -25.57 6.55 12.44
C THR A 51 -25.44 6.99 10.98
N VAL A 52 -26.55 7.33 10.34
CA VAL A 52 -26.58 7.80 8.94
C VAL A 52 -27.24 9.18 8.91
N GLY A 53 -26.53 10.18 8.38
CA GLY A 53 -26.99 11.56 8.29
C GLY A 53 -27.88 11.84 7.08
N GLY A 54 -27.75 11.03 6.02
CA GLY A 54 -28.56 11.09 4.80
C GLY A 54 -29.60 9.98 4.73
N VAL A 55 -29.82 9.45 3.52
CA VAL A 55 -30.86 8.46 3.22
C VAL A 55 -30.33 7.03 3.38
N LEU A 56 -31.17 6.15 3.93
CA LEU A 56 -30.93 4.72 3.98
C LEU A 56 -31.50 4.03 2.72
N TYR A 57 -30.66 3.26 2.02
CA TYR A 57 -31.04 2.47 0.86
C TYR A 57 -30.90 0.95 1.15
N PRO A 58 -31.83 0.35 1.89
CA PRO A 58 -31.81 -1.08 2.19
C PRO A 58 -32.01 -1.92 0.92
N ASN A 59 -31.45 -3.13 0.93
CA ASN A 59 -31.45 -4.08 -0.20
C ASN A 59 -30.76 -3.54 -1.47
N SER A 60 -29.85 -2.57 -1.33
CA SER A 60 -29.04 -2.09 -2.45
C SER A 60 -28.14 -3.22 -2.96
N PRO A 61 -28.05 -3.45 -4.28
CA PRO A 61 -27.17 -4.50 -4.81
C PRO A 61 -25.72 -4.29 -4.38
N ASP A 62 -25.02 -5.38 -4.11
CA ASP A 62 -23.60 -5.33 -3.78
C ASP A 62 -22.81 -4.68 -4.91
N GLN A 63 -21.85 -3.82 -4.56
CA GLN A 63 -20.96 -3.22 -5.56
C GLN A 63 -20.14 -4.31 -6.23
N ALA A 64 -19.94 -4.20 -7.54
CA ALA A 64 -19.12 -5.15 -8.28
C ALA A 64 -17.69 -5.12 -7.77
N VAL A 65 -17.08 -6.31 -7.59
CA VAL A 65 -15.67 -6.41 -7.23
C VAL A 65 -14.79 -6.03 -8.43
N SER A 66 -13.69 -5.33 -8.15
CA SER A 66 -12.63 -5.05 -9.13
C SER A 66 -11.39 -5.86 -8.77
N PRO A 67 -10.62 -6.37 -9.74
CA PRO A 67 -9.29 -6.90 -9.44
C PRO A 67 -8.42 -5.81 -8.81
N LEU A 68 -7.48 -6.23 -7.97
CA LEU A 68 -6.48 -5.35 -7.41
C LEU A 68 -5.57 -4.79 -8.52
N PRO A 69 -5.08 -3.55 -8.39
CA PRO A 69 -4.41 -2.84 -9.47
C PRO A 69 -3.02 -3.38 -9.83
N ILE A 70 -2.37 -4.16 -8.96
CA ILE A 70 -1.03 -4.69 -9.22
C ILE A 70 -1.09 -6.22 -9.24
N SER A 71 -0.83 -6.82 -10.40
CA SER A 71 -0.80 -8.28 -10.54
C SER A 71 0.46 -8.89 -9.92
N ASP A 72 0.37 -10.14 -9.46
CA ASP A 72 1.53 -10.91 -8.99
C ASP A 72 2.62 -11.07 -10.05
N ALA A 73 2.23 -11.14 -11.33
CA ALA A 73 3.19 -11.19 -12.45
C ALA A 73 4.04 -9.91 -12.54
N LEU A 74 3.42 -8.75 -12.38
CA LEU A 74 4.15 -7.47 -12.37
C LEU A 74 5.10 -7.35 -11.17
N ILE A 75 4.70 -7.88 -10.01
CA ILE A 75 5.58 -7.94 -8.83
C ILE A 75 6.79 -8.85 -9.12
N ALA A 76 6.56 -10.03 -9.71
CA ALA A 76 7.62 -10.95 -10.10
C ALA A 76 8.60 -10.36 -11.14
N ASP A 77 8.11 -9.51 -12.05
CA ASP A 77 8.96 -8.78 -13.01
C ASP A 77 9.91 -7.81 -12.28
N TRP A 78 9.41 -7.07 -11.29
CA TRP A 78 10.26 -6.19 -10.47
C TRP A 78 11.25 -6.96 -9.60
N GLU A 79 10.86 -8.12 -9.06
CA GLU A 79 11.77 -9.03 -8.33
C GLU A 79 12.88 -9.57 -9.23
N THR A 80 12.54 -9.92 -10.48
CA THR A 80 13.48 -10.37 -11.50
C THR A 80 14.47 -9.25 -11.84
N ALA A 81 13.98 -8.02 -12.03
CA ALA A 81 14.83 -6.85 -12.27
C ALA A 81 15.75 -6.56 -11.07
N ALA A 82 15.25 -6.67 -9.85
CA ALA A 82 16.04 -6.53 -8.63
C ALA A 82 17.13 -7.61 -8.53
N ALA A 83 16.81 -8.86 -8.82
CA ALA A 83 17.78 -9.96 -8.83
C ALA A 83 18.85 -9.78 -9.92
N ALA A 84 18.49 -9.28 -11.10
CA ALA A 84 19.43 -8.96 -12.18
C ALA A 84 20.42 -7.85 -11.81
N GLY A 85 20.01 -6.91 -10.94
CA GLY A 85 20.90 -5.89 -10.35
C GLY A 85 21.90 -6.44 -9.32
N GLY A 86 21.87 -7.74 -9.05
CA GLY A 86 22.75 -8.43 -8.12
C GLY A 86 22.15 -8.59 -6.73
N THR A 87 22.91 -9.22 -5.85
CA THR A 87 22.48 -9.56 -4.48
C THR A 87 23.43 -8.90 -3.47
N VAL A 88 22.90 -8.31 -2.39
CA VAL A 88 23.74 -7.80 -1.30
C VAL A 88 24.18 -8.94 -0.38
N THR A 89 25.32 -8.74 0.29
CA THR A 89 25.78 -9.63 1.34
C THR A 89 25.15 -9.22 2.67
N CYS A 90 24.49 -10.16 3.33
CA CYS A 90 23.90 -9.97 4.64
C CYS A 90 24.85 -10.41 5.75
N SER A 91 24.78 -9.73 6.90
CA SER A 91 25.49 -10.12 8.12
C SER A 91 24.49 -10.42 9.22
N GLY A 92 24.60 -11.60 9.83
CA GLY A 92 23.68 -12.00 10.92
C GLY A 92 22.20 -12.08 10.51
N GLY A 93 21.91 -12.34 9.23
CA GLY A 93 20.53 -12.39 8.72
C GLY A 93 19.86 -11.02 8.54
N ASN A 94 20.64 -9.93 8.54
CA ASN A 94 20.12 -8.59 8.35
C ASN A 94 21.03 -7.75 7.43
N TYR A 95 20.42 -6.78 6.75
CA TYR A 95 21.08 -5.72 6.01
C TYR A 95 20.62 -4.39 6.61
N ASN A 96 21.50 -3.80 7.43
CA ASN A 96 21.27 -2.49 8.04
C ASN A 96 21.83 -1.41 7.12
N ILE A 97 20.99 -0.45 6.74
CA ILE A 97 21.49 0.81 6.17
C ILE A 97 22.16 1.59 7.30
N SER A 98 23.28 2.26 6.99
CA SER A 98 23.98 3.14 7.92
C SER A 98 24.54 4.33 7.14
N GLY A 99 24.32 5.54 7.66
CA GLY A 99 24.67 6.78 6.99
C GLY A 99 23.80 7.02 5.76
N SER A 100 24.43 7.37 4.64
CA SER A 100 23.73 7.57 3.35
C SER A 100 24.18 6.50 2.35
N VAL A 101 23.22 5.74 1.84
CA VAL A 101 23.46 4.62 0.91
C VAL A 101 22.61 4.81 -0.34
N THR A 102 23.20 4.62 -1.51
CA THR A 102 22.48 4.50 -2.78
C THR A 102 22.38 3.02 -3.16
N LEU A 103 21.16 2.54 -3.46
CA LEU A 103 20.89 1.13 -3.70
C LEU A 103 19.77 0.95 -4.73
N GLY A 104 19.93 -0.04 -5.61
CA GLY A 104 18.89 -0.46 -6.55
C GLY A 104 19.34 -0.41 -8.01
N PRO A 105 18.79 -1.25 -8.90
CA PRO A 105 18.03 -2.46 -8.59
C PRO A 105 18.87 -3.46 -7.78
N LYS A 106 18.29 -4.13 -6.78
CA LYS A 106 19.03 -5.16 -6.01
C LYS A 106 18.17 -6.11 -5.19
N LYS A 107 18.60 -7.37 -5.10
CA LYS A 107 18.06 -8.37 -4.17
C LYS A 107 18.76 -8.32 -2.81
N ILE A 108 17.97 -8.46 -1.74
CA ILE A 108 18.39 -8.51 -0.34
C ILE A 108 17.91 -9.84 0.26
N PRO A 109 18.79 -10.84 0.41
CA PRO A 109 18.40 -12.21 0.75
C PRO A 109 18.17 -12.40 2.27
N CYS A 110 17.75 -11.36 2.97
CA CYS A 110 17.61 -11.29 4.41
C CYS A 110 16.72 -10.12 4.83
N ASN A 111 16.59 -9.83 6.12
CA ASN A 111 15.83 -8.67 6.59
C ASN A 111 16.53 -7.34 6.21
N LEU A 112 15.76 -6.28 5.95
CA LEU A 112 16.24 -4.93 5.69
C LEU A 112 15.80 -4.00 6.84
N SER A 113 16.73 -3.21 7.38
CA SER A 113 16.40 -2.19 8.38
C SER A 113 17.04 -0.84 8.03
N ILE A 114 16.25 0.23 8.15
CA ILE A 114 16.70 1.62 8.10
C ILE A 114 16.14 2.33 9.34
N ASP A 115 17.01 2.98 10.10
CA ASP A 115 16.64 3.58 11.38
C ASP A 115 17.33 4.94 11.60
N GLY A 116 16.97 5.62 12.68
CA GLY A 116 17.64 6.83 13.15
C GLY A 116 17.60 7.94 12.12
N SER A 117 18.77 8.44 11.72
CA SER A 117 18.92 9.47 10.69
C SER A 117 19.45 8.92 9.37
N ASP A 118 19.43 7.60 9.18
CA ASP A 118 19.98 6.95 7.99
C ASP A 118 19.14 7.24 6.75
N ARG A 119 19.80 7.24 5.60
CA ARG A 119 19.23 7.67 4.32
C ARG A 119 19.48 6.61 3.24
N LEU A 120 18.41 6.20 2.58
CA LEU A 120 18.45 5.29 1.44
C LEU A 120 17.99 6.02 0.17
N TYR A 121 18.84 6.06 -0.85
CA TYR A 121 18.54 6.60 -2.18
C TYR A 121 18.32 5.43 -3.15
N LEU A 122 17.13 5.37 -3.75
CA LEU A 122 16.69 4.26 -4.60
C LEU A 122 17.00 4.55 -6.06
N THR A 123 17.83 3.72 -6.67
CA THR A 123 18.16 3.77 -8.11
C THR A 123 17.47 2.66 -8.92
N GLY A 124 16.57 1.90 -8.28
CA GLY A 124 15.75 0.86 -8.92
C GLY A 124 15.03 -0.01 -7.89
N PRO A 125 14.24 -1.02 -8.32
CA PRO A 125 13.48 -1.86 -7.43
C PRO A 125 14.37 -2.65 -6.45
N LEU A 126 13.89 -2.77 -5.21
CA LEU A 126 14.51 -3.62 -4.19
C LEU A 126 13.61 -4.82 -3.90
N TRP A 127 14.19 -6.01 -3.91
CA TRP A 127 13.51 -7.24 -3.49
C TRP A 127 14.15 -7.80 -2.23
N VAL A 128 13.39 -7.82 -1.13
CA VAL A 128 13.82 -8.30 0.18
C VAL A 128 13.14 -9.64 0.46
N THR A 129 13.91 -10.72 0.60
CA THR A 129 13.39 -12.05 0.97
C THR A 129 13.28 -12.23 2.49
N GLY A 130 12.85 -11.18 3.16
CA GLY A 130 12.76 -11.07 4.61
C GLY A 130 11.74 -10.00 4.98
N ASN A 131 11.81 -9.53 6.21
CA ASN A 131 11.02 -8.38 6.66
C ASN A 131 11.76 -7.07 6.41
N ILE A 132 11.00 -5.99 6.24
CA ILE A 132 11.52 -4.64 6.05
C ILE A 132 11.08 -3.76 7.21
N GLN A 133 12.01 -3.02 7.79
CA GLN A 133 11.75 -2.08 8.86
C GLN A 133 12.28 -0.69 8.52
N PHE A 134 11.39 0.31 8.60
CA PHE A 134 11.71 1.72 8.61
C PHE A 134 11.29 2.30 9.97
N SER A 135 12.25 2.87 10.69
CA SER A 135 12.03 3.36 12.05
C SER A 135 12.59 4.76 12.25
N ASN A 136 12.06 5.46 13.25
CA ASN A 136 12.48 6.79 13.66
C ASN A 136 12.53 7.77 12.49
N THR A 137 13.48 8.70 12.46
CA THR A 137 13.59 9.74 11.42
C THR A 137 14.28 9.26 10.14
N SER A 138 14.25 7.95 9.86
CA SER A 138 14.87 7.38 8.68
C SER A 138 14.28 7.96 7.41
N LYS A 139 15.10 8.05 6.35
CA LYS A 139 14.66 8.62 5.08
C LYS A 139 14.89 7.67 3.94
N VAL A 140 13.88 7.53 3.09
CA VAL A 140 13.98 6.82 1.83
C VAL A 140 13.60 7.79 0.72
N ALA A 141 14.47 7.93 -0.27
CA ALA A 141 14.28 8.84 -1.38
C ALA A 141 14.45 8.09 -2.71
N VAL A 142 13.62 8.40 -3.70
CA VAL A 142 13.92 8.05 -5.09
C VAL A 142 15.11 8.92 -5.55
N ASP A 143 16.11 8.30 -6.16
CA ASP A 143 17.28 9.01 -6.69
C ASP A 143 16.85 9.98 -7.81
N GLU A 144 17.53 11.13 -7.92
CA GLU A 144 17.17 12.17 -8.91
C GLU A 144 17.26 11.68 -10.35
N SER A 145 18.10 10.68 -10.63
CA SER A 145 18.18 10.02 -11.94
C SER A 145 16.87 9.35 -12.37
N LEU A 146 15.98 9.07 -11.43
CA LEU A 146 14.66 8.49 -11.64
C LEU A 146 13.52 9.50 -11.45
N SER A 147 13.78 10.80 -11.62
CA SER A 147 12.76 11.85 -11.51
C SER A 147 11.49 11.53 -12.32
N GLY A 148 10.34 11.70 -11.67
CA GLY A 148 9.01 11.38 -12.21
C GLY A 148 8.67 9.89 -12.24
N ARG A 149 9.51 9.01 -11.70
CA ARG A 149 9.25 7.57 -11.65
C ARG A 149 8.92 7.08 -10.24
N THR A 150 8.09 6.06 -10.15
CA THR A 150 7.82 5.32 -8.92
C THR A 150 8.79 4.16 -8.79
N VAL A 151 9.33 3.92 -7.59
CA VAL A 151 10.23 2.80 -7.31
C VAL A 151 9.62 1.85 -6.29
N ALA A 152 9.63 0.55 -6.59
CA ALA A 152 9.10 -0.50 -5.73
C ALA A 152 10.14 -1.00 -4.73
N ILE A 153 9.72 -1.16 -3.47
CA ILE A 153 10.42 -1.92 -2.44
C ILE A 153 9.51 -3.08 -2.04
N ILE A 154 9.96 -4.30 -2.30
CA ILE A 154 9.15 -5.52 -2.23
C ILE A 154 9.67 -6.38 -1.09
N ALA A 155 8.79 -6.73 -0.15
CA ALA A 155 9.01 -7.80 0.80
C ALA A 155 8.31 -9.06 0.28
N ASP A 156 9.09 -10.00 -0.25
CA ASP A 156 8.59 -11.31 -0.63
C ASP A 156 9.62 -12.40 -0.36
N ASN A 157 9.29 -13.30 0.56
CA ASN A 157 9.95 -14.56 0.75
C ASN A 157 9.04 -15.69 0.22
N PRO A 158 9.27 -16.20 -1.01
CA PRO A 158 8.47 -17.28 -1.58
C PRO A 158 8.43 -18.56 -0.74
N SER A 159 9.41 -18.76 0.17
CA SER A 159 9.44 -19.90 1.10
C SER A 159 8.65 -19.67 2.39
N ASN A 160 8.23 -18.43 2.68
CA ASN A 160 7.50 -18.07 3.90
C ASN A 160 6.69 -16.77 3.77
N GLN A 161 5.59 -16.83 3.03
CA GLN A 161 4.67 -15.70 2.84
C GLN A 161 3.65 -15.54 3.97
N THR A 162 3.63 -16.40 5.01
CA THR A 162 2.62 -16.29 6.08
C THR A 162 3.19 -15.60 7.32
N SER A 163 4.46 -15.84 7.66
CA SER A 163 5.10 -15.25 8.85
C SER A 163 6.23 -14.25 8.54
N SER A 164 6.72 -14.22 7.30
CA SER A 164 7.70 -13.24 6.79
C SER A 164 7.05 -12.31 5.73
N SER A 165 7.84 -11.67 4.87
CA SER A 165 7.38 -10.70 3.87
C SER A 165 6.69 -9.47 4.48
N LYS A 166 6.98 -9.13 5.75
CA LYS A 166 6.30 -8.04 6.44
C LYS A 166 7.04 -6.72 6.28
N ILE A 167 6.29 -5.62 6.23
CA ILE A 167 6.86 -4.26 6.21
C ILE A 167 6.34 -3.51 7.43
N SER A 168 7.23 -2.85 8.17
CA SER A 168 6.84 -1.92 9.22
C SER A 168 7.47 -0.55 8.97
N ALA A 169 6.67 0.51 8.97
CA ALA A 169 7.14 1.89 8.94
C ALA A 169 6.62 2.64 10.18
N SER A 170 7.52 3.20 10.98
CA SER A 170 7.13 3.87 12.22
C SER A 170 7.99 5.07 12.64
N ASN A 171 7.46 5.85 13.57
CA ASN A 171 8.16 6.91 14.32
C ASN A 171 8.77 8.03 13.46
N SER A 172 8.01 8.62 12.54
CA SER A 172 8.49 9.73 11.67
C SER A 172 9.40 9.34 10.51
N ALA A 173 9.30 8.10 10.03
CA ALA A 173 9.97 7.69 8.79
C ALA A 173 9.43 8.50 7.60
N GLU A 174 10.34 9.00 6.76
CA GLU A 174 10.04 9.92 5.67
C GLU A 174 10.32 9.29 4.30
N PHE A 175 9.35 9.40 3.39
CA PHE A 175 9.45 8.89 2.02
C PHE A 175 9.40 10.03 0.99
N GLN A 176 10.44 10.16 0.17
CA GLN A 176 10.58 11.24 -0.80
C GLN A 176 10.62 10.69 -2.22
N GLY A 177 9.78 11.24 -3.10
CA GLY A 177 9.93 11.03 -4.54
C GLY A 177 10.90 12.03 -5.15
N ALA A 178 11.35 11.76 -6.37
CA ALA A 178 12.11 12.69 -7.19
C ALA A 178 11.16 13.41 -8.16
N GLY A 179 10.83 14.68 -7.90
CA GLY A 179 9.91 15.46 -8.74
C GLY A 179 8.41 15.23 -8.42
N ALA A 180 7.53 15.74 -9.29
CA ALA A 180 6.08 15.86 -9.01
C ALA A 180 5.37 14.49 -8.91
N ASN A 181 5.60 13.59 -9.86
CA ASN A 181 4.89 12.30 -9.98
C ASN A 181 5.78 11.09 -9.65
N SER A 182 6.66 11.24 -8.65
CA SER A 182 7.52 10.16 -8.19
C SER A 182 7.11 9.73 -6.79
N TYR A 183 7.02 8.42 -6.59
CA TYR A 183 6.56 7.82 -5.35
C TYR A 183 7.43 6.61 -4.99
N ILE A 184 7.37 6.21 -3.73
CA ILE A 184 7.92 4.94 -3.27
C ILE A 184 6.73 4.00 -3.04
N LEU A 185 6.76 2.85 -3.69
CA LEU A 185 5.73 1.82 -3.56
C LEU A 185 6.24 0.69 -2.67
N LEU A 186 5.63 0.53 -1.50
CA LEU A 186 5.92 -0.57 -0.58
C LEU A 186 4.96 -1.73 -0.88
N ILE A 187 5.53 -2.89 -1.17
CA ILE A 187 4.77 -4.10 -1.54
C ILE A 187 5.07 -5.20 -0.56
N SER A 188 4.04 -5.77 0.06
CA SER A 188 4.14 -7.01 0.83
C SER A 188 3.37 -8.13 0.14
N GLN A 189 4.05 -9.26 -0.09
CA GLN A 189 3.43 -10.50 -0.55
C GLN A 189 3.04 -11.42 0.62
N ASN A 190 2.84 -10.88 1.83
CA ASN A 190 2.36 -11.70 2.95
C ASN A 190 0.89 -12.10 2.75
N LYS A 191 0.60 -13.40 2.92
CA LYS A 191 -0.67 -14.09 2.66
C LYS A 191 -1.43 -14.48 3.92
N SER A 192 -1.00 -14.03 5.10
CA SER A 192 -1.63 -14.44 6.36
C SER A 192 -3.12 -14.08 6.37
N ALA A 193 -3.48 -12.87 5.94
CA ALA A 193 -4.85 -12.39 5.97
C ALA A 193 -5.79 -13.13 5.01
N GLU A 194 -5.36 -13.39 3.76
CA GLU A 194 -6.17 -14.18 2.82
C GLU A 194 -6.39 -15.63 3.29
N GLN A 195 -5.44 -16.19 4.06
CA GLN A 195 -5.51 -17.54 4.62
C GLN A 195 -6.26 -17.59 5.98
N GLY A 196 -6.90 -16.49 6.39
CA GLY A 196 -7.65 -16.39 7.65
C GLY A 196 -6.79 -16.16 8.90
N GLY A 197 -5.50 -15.89 8.73
CA GLY A 197 -4.57 -15.49 9.79
C GLY A 197 -4.70 -14.03 10.20
N GLY A 198 -4.07 -13.68 11.34
CA GLY A 198 -4.12 -12.33 11.92
C GLY A 198 -2.89 -11.46 11.66
N THR A 199 -1.86 -11.99 10.99
CA THR A 199 -0.59 -11.28 10.79
C THR A 199 -0.78 -10.13 9.81
N SER A 200 -0.31 -8.95 10.20
CA SER A 200 -0.27 -7.78 9.32
C SER A 200 0.86 -7.94 8.31
N ALA A 201 0.57 -7.62 7.05
CA ALA A 201 1.51 -7.59 5.95
C ALA A 201 2.29 -6.27 5.95
N ILE A 202 1.59 -5.16 6.21
CA ILE A 202 2.19 -3.84 6.36
C ILE A 202 1.62 -3.15 7.60
N ASP A 203 2.49 -2.73 8.51
CA ASP A 203 2.16 -1.89 9.65
C ASP A 203 2.72 -0.48 9.45
N VAL A 204 1.86 0.52 9.35
CA VAL A 204 2.26 1.92 9.30
C VAL A 204 1.79 2.64 10.55
N SER A 205 2.72 3.22 11.31
CA SER A 205 2.38 3.82 12.60
C SER A 205 3.16 5.09 12.96
N ASN A 206 2.59 5.92 13.82
CA ASN A 206 3.29 7.03 14.49
C ASN A 206 4.01 8.00 13.53
N SER A 207 3.23 8.84 12.85
CA SER A 207 3.76 9.97 12.07
C SER A 207 4.56 9.60 10.83
N VAL A 208 4.22 8.55 10.07
CA VAL A 208 4.83 8.33 8.75
C VAL A 208 4.24 9.31 7.72
N PHE A 209 5.11 9.96 6.94
CA PHE A 209 4.71 10.96 5.94
C PHE A 209 5.54 10.88 4.66
N GLY A 210 4.99 11.42 3.57
CA GLY A 210 5.71 11.63 2.31
C GLY A 210 4.97 11.11 1.08
N LYS A 211 5.74 10.77 0.03
CA LYS A 211 5.26 10.23 -1.24
C LYS A 211 5.31 8.70 -1.25
N VAL A 212 4.58 8.09 -0.32
CA VAL A 212 4.54 6.63 -0.15
C VAL A 212 3.18 6.04 -0.48
N LEU A 213 3.23 4.91 -1.19
CA LEU A 213 2.12 4.04 -1.53
C LEU A 213 2.34 2.71 -0.85
N VAL A 214 1.28 2.13 -0.30
CA VAL A 214 1.36 0.82 0.35
C VAL A 214 0.40 -0.15 -0.30
N TYR A 215 0.93 -1.31 -0.68
CA TYR A 215 0.21 -2.37 -1.38
C TYR A 215 0.43 -3.72 -0.71
N ALA A 216 -0.65 -4.40 -0.33
CA ALA A 216 -0.61 -5.76 0.21
C ALA A 216 -1.76 -6.58 -0.36
N GLY A 217 -1.63 -7.01 -1.62
CA GLY A 217 -2.73 -7.62 -2.37
C GLY A 217 -3.32 -8.90 -1.74
N HIS A 218 -2.52 -9.60 -0.93
CA HIS A 218 -2.90 -10.82 -0.22
C HIS A 218 -3.02 -10.63 1.31
N GLY A 219 -2.72 -9.41 1.78
CA GLY A 219 -2.34 -9.14 3.16
C GLY A 219 -3.21 -8.11 3.85
N LYS A 220 -3.10 -8.05 5.19
CA LYS A 220 -3.69 -6.98 5.99
C LYS A 220 -2.74 -5.80 6.07
N ILE A 221 -3.22 -4.59 5.84
CA ILE A 221 -2.49 -3.35 6.18
C ILE A 221 -3.12 -2.76 7.44
N ALA A 222 -2.32 -2.58 8.48
CA ALA A 222 -2.74 -1.88 9.69
C ALA A 222 -2.13 -0.47 9.74
N ILE A 223 -2.96 0.53 9.98
CA ILE A 223 -2.57 1.95 10.01
C ILE A 223 -2.94 2.52 11.38
N SER A 224 -1.99 3.16 12.06
CA SER A 224 -2.24 3.74 13.39
C SER A 224 -1.51 5.04 13.69
N ASN A 225 -2.09 5.93 14.51
CA ASN A 225 -1.44 7.13 15.05
C ASN A 225 -0.89 8.11 13.98
N THR A 226 -1.74 9.03 13.50
CA THR A 226 -1.37 10.18 12.65
C THR A 226 -0.45 9.80 11.48
N VAL A 227 -0.97 9.08 10.50
CA VAL A 227 -0.23 8.71 9.28
C VAL A 227 -0.74 9.51 8.10
N ASN A 228 0.13 9.95 7.18
CA ASN A 228 -0.25 10.55 5.91
C ASN A 228 0.28 9.68 4.74
N LEU A 229 -0.59 8.81 4.20
CA LEU A 229 -0.32 7.99 3.02
C LEU A 229 -0.99 8.58 1.79
N LYS A 230 -0.39 8.39 0.62
CA LYS A 230 -0.96 8.83 -0.66
C LYS A 230 -1.97 7.83 -1.23
N GLU A 231 -1.73 6.54 -0.99
CA GLU A 231 -2.61 5.45 -1.39
C GLU A 231 -2.39 4.22 -0.52
N VAL A 232 -3.47 3.48 -0.26
CA VAL A 232 -3.46 2.21 0.47
C VAL A 232 -4.32 1.24 -0.31
N THR A 233 -3.75 0.09 -0.69
CA THR A 233 -4.50 -0.99 -1.34
C THR A 233 -4.12 -2.31 -0.69
N ALA A 234 -5.11 -3.07 -0.24
CA ALA A 234 -4.87 -4.31 0.48
C ALA A 234 -6.04 -5.29 0.34
N TYR A 235 -5.79 -6.57 0.67
CA TYR A 235 -6.86 -7.53 0.92
C TYR A 235 -7.74 -7.11 2.09
N ARG A 236 -7.12 -6.58 3.16
CA ARG A 236 -7.82 -6.04 4.33
C ARG A 236 -7.12 -4.79 4.84
N ILE A 237 -7.88 -3.74 5.15
CA ILE A 237 -7.35 -2.52 5.78
C ILE A 237 -7.92 -2.43 7.19
N GLU A 238 -7.05 -2.20 8.17
CA GLU A 238 -7.40 -2.00 9.58
C GLU A 238 -6.87 -0.64 10.03
N ILE A 239 -7.77 0.25 10.43
CA ILE A 239 -7.42 1.64 10.80
C ILE A 239 -7.69 1.82 12.29
N ASN A 240 -6.65 2.23 13.02
CA ASN A 240 -6.71 2.44 14.46
C ASN A 240 -6.26 3.87 14.82
N ASN A 241 -6.87 4.47 15.84
CA ASN A 241 -6.42 5.69 16.54
C ASN A 241 -6.00 6.90 15.66
N SER A 242 -6.96 7.76 15.31
CA SER A 242 -6.73 9.08 14.67
C SER A 242 -5.86 9.05 13.41
N ALA A 243 -5.86 7.94 12.66
CA ALA A 243 -5.17 7.84 11.39
C ALA A 243 -5.99 8.54 10.29
N LYS A 244 -5.30 9.27 9.39
CA LYS A 244 -5.93 10.06 8.32
C LYS A 244 -5.38 9.61 6.97
N VAL A 245 -6.15 8.82 6.23
CA VAL A 245 -5.78 8.44 4.86
C VAL A 245 -6.25 9.54 3.91
N ILE A 246 -5.32 10.16 3.19
CA ILE A 246 -5.63 11.20 2.18
C ILE A 246 -5.31 10.62 0.81
N TYR A 247 -6.34 10.12 0.14
CA TYR A 247 -6.20 9.67 -1.24
C TYR A 247 -5.94 10.86 -2.17
N GLU A 248 -4.89 10.78 -2.99
CA GLU A 248 -4.71 11.67 -4.14
C GLU A 248 -5.24 10.97 -5.39
N THR A 249 -6.22 11.59 -6.05
CA THR A 249 -6.83 11.04 -7.27
C THR A 249 -5.83 11.04 -8.44
N GLY A 250 -5.82 9.95 -9.24
CA GLY A 250 -5.01 9.83 -10.47
C GLY A 250 -3.78 8.92 -10.36
N LEU A 251 -3.49 8.35 -9.19
CA LEU A 251 -2.32 7.49 -8.99
C LEU A 251 -2.40 6.09 -9.61
N ALA A 252 -3.59 5.50 -9.69
CA ALA A 252 -3.77 4.20 -10.36
C ALA A 252 -3.18 4.23 -11.77
N ASN A 253 -3.38 5.31 -12.53
CA ASN A 253 -2.87 5.45 -13.89
C ASN A 253 -1.33 5.61 -13.96
N LEU A 254 -0.70 6.09 -12.89
CA LEU A 254 0.76 6.28 -12.79
C LEU A 254 1.50 4.95 -12.53
N LEU A 255 0.88 4.00 -11.83
CA LEU A 255 1.47 2.68 -11.55
C LEU A 255 1.59 1.79 -12.79
N PHE A 256 0.74 2.00 -13.81
CA PHE A 256 0.72 1.20 -15.04
C PHE A 256 1.67 1.70 -16.13
N THR A 257 2.26 2.88 -15.99
CA THR A 257 3.16 3.46 -17.03
C THR A 257 4.63 3.13 -16.81
N THR A 258 4.99 2.45 -15.71
CA THR A 258 6.38 2.20 -15.30
C THR A 258 6.77 0.72 -15.21
N GLY A 259 5.89 -0.20 -15.65
CA GLY A 259 6.26 -1.61 -15.82
C GLY A 259 7.31 -1.81 -16.93
N PRO A 260 8.13 -2.89 -16.88
CA PRO A 260 9.25 -3.09 -17.82
C PRO A 260 8.85 -3.30 -19.29
N SER A 261 7.56 -3.22 -19.64
CA SER A 261 7.06 -3.28 -21.02
C SER A 261 5.69 -2.61 -21.19
N GLY A 262 5.50 -1.40 -20.67
CA GLY A 262 4.28 -0.60 -20.91
C GLY A 262 4.21 0.01 -22.32
N GLY A 263 4.33 -0.82 -23.37
CA GLY A 263 4.10 -0.42 -24.75
C GLY A 263 2.66 -0.76 -25.16
N TYR A 264 1.86 0.25 -25.50
CA TYR A 264 0.60 0.03 -26.19
C TYR A 264 0.91 -0.37 -27.64
N THR A 265 0.59 -1.60 -28.04
CA THR A 265 0.43 -1.93 -29.46
C THR A 265 -0.92 -1.38 -29.91
N ILE A 266 -0.89 -0.39 -30.81
CA ILE A 266 -2.08 0.02 -31.57
C ILE A 266 -2.20 -1.01 -32.70
N ASP A 267 -3.11 -1.98 -32.56
CA ASP A 267 -3.25 -3.05 -33.55
C ASP A 267 -3.87 -2.52 -34.86
N GLU A 268 -4.83 -1.61 -34.80
CA GLU A 268 -5.35 -0.94 -36.00
C GLU A 268 -5.85 0.48 -35.68
N TRP A 269 -5.57 1.39 -36.61
CA TRP A 269 -6.15 2.73 -36.64
C TRP A 269 -7.02 2.85 -37.89
N ARG A 270 -8.25 3.34 -37.74
CA ARG A 270 -9.14 3.63 -38.86
C ARG A 270 -9.73 5.02 -38.69
N GLU A 271 -9.33 5.94 -39.57
CA GLU A 271 -10.04 7.19 -39.76
C GLU A 271 -11.35 6.92 -40.50
N THR A 272 -12.46 7.41 -39.95
CA THR A 272 -13.71 7.55 -40.70
C THR A 272 -13.82 8.98 -41.20
N GLN A 273 -13.94 9.11 -42.52
CA GLN A 273 -14.15 10.36 -43.22
C GLN A 273 -15.59 10.87 -43.05
#